data_AF-A0A174EVT2-F1
#
_entry.id   AF-A0A174EVT2-F1
#
_cell.length_a   1.000
_cell.length_b   1.000
_cell.length_c   1.000
_cell.angle_alpha   90.00
_cell.angle_beta   90.00
_cell.angle_gamma   90.00
#
_symmetry.space_group_name_H-M   'P 1'
#
loop_
_entity.id
_entity.type
_entity.pdbx_description
1 polymer ?
#
loop_
_entity_poly.entity_id
_entity_poly.type
_entity_poly.pdbx_seq_one_letter_code
_entity_poly.pdbx_strand_id
1 'polypeptide(L)'
;MSSSSEITYCLIFDTNALFQAYEKKADFTTFSFNATFEHVVGMIEQLDIYEYVTIAIPSVVWSEMEKQIIEKHDELLVTYKSTISKKQFPEYSIRENPTINYPEYIKIKIEEYKKEISGRGNSVIEIPIASNNRFESIVNRAFSKLPPFEGKDKKSDKGFKDALLWESVLEFALKHRNSKIIYYSKDNAFGEFLLKEFAENVSDSSLFICKNENDVKVQLEAWAKEIDKYSYQPIEDYDENKEIVDWLNSGDFSEQIIDRNFGLVEKGRLITSTKAHLISIDNIESLNSDENGIEYYIEAALQFIYELKDGGKTQDTINVGIDVKMLDDATYSVEAAYRTDEDETESES
;
A
#
# COMPACT_ATOMS: atom_id res chain seq x y z
N MET A 1 -42.08 6.28 21.65
CA MET A 1 -41.82 5.93 20.24
C MET A 1 -40.50 5.20 20.23
N SER A 2 -40.52 3.91 19.86
CA SER A 2 -39.38 3.00 19.96
C SER A 2 -38.25 3.47 19.06
N SER A 3 -37.06 3.66 19.62
CA SER A 3 -35.83 3.88 18.85
C SER A 3 -35.64 2.68 17.92
N SER A 4 -35.81 2.88 16.62
CA SER A 4 -35.12 2.03 15.66
C SER A 4 -33.63 2.17 15.96
N SER A 5 -33.00 1.10 16.43
CA SER A 5 -31.56 1.07 16.64
C SER A 5 -30.91 1.28 15.27
N GLU A 6 -30.39 2.47 15.04
CA GLU A 6 -29.66 2.81 13.83
C GLU A 6 -28.39 1.95 13.80
N ILE A 7 -28.18 1.22 12.71
CA ILE A 7 -27.02 0.34 12.55
C ILE A 7 -25.82 1.23 12.25
N THR A 8 -24.75 1.10 13.03
CA THR A 8 -23.50 1.84 12.77
C THR A 8 -22.56 0.98 11.92
N TYR A 9 -22.09 1.51 10.78
CA TYR A 9 -21.12 0.84 9.92
C TYR A 9 -19.71 1.36 10.20
N CYS A 10 -18.76 0.47 10.49
CA CYS A 10 -17.40 0.88 10.87
C CYS A 10 -16.33 0.04 10.17
N LEU A 11 -15.41 0.69 9.46
CA LEU A 11 -14.26 0.05 8.84
C LEU A 11 -13.01 0.36 9.66
N ILE A 12 -12.38 -0.68 10.21
CA ILE A 12 -11.21 -0.59 11.09
C ILE A 12 -9.97 -1.12 10.36
N PHE A 13 -8.91 -0.32 10.33
CA PHE A 13 -7.62 -0.72 9.74
C PHE A 13 -6.65 -1.31 10.77
N ASP A 14 -5.84 -2.26 10.31
CA ASP A 14 -4.62 -2.74 10.95
C ASP A 14 -3.38 -2.08 10.33
N THR A 15 -2.25 -2.06 11.05
CA THR A 15 -0.98 -1.48 10.60
C THR A 15 -0.54 -2.09 9.27
N ASN A 16 -0.63 -3.41 9.10
CA ASN A 16 -0.18 -4.09 7.89
C ASN A 16 -1.01 -3.74 6.64
N ALA A 17 -2.25 -3.29 6.82
CA ALA A 17 -3.08 -2.83 5.71
C ALA A 17 -2.62 -1.44 5.23
N LEU A 18 -2.19 -0.57 6.15
CA LEU A 18 -1.82 0.82 5.88
C LEU A 18 -0.31 1.06 5.69
N PHE A 19 0.51 0.04 5.95
CA PHE A 19 1.97 0.13 5.94
C PHE A 19 2.50 0.67 4.62
N GLN A 20 3.37 1.69 4.72
CA GLN A 20 4.12 2.26 3.61
C GLN A 20 5.57 1.76 3.69
N ALA A 21 6.07 1.16 2.62
CA ALA A 21 7.47 0.78 2.51
C ALA A 21 8.31 2.04 2.28
N TYR A 22 9.08 2.45 3.28
CA TYR A 22 10.04 3.55 3.16
C TYR A 22 11.33 3.05 2.51
N GLU A 23 11.31 2.82 1.19
CA GLU A 23 12.46 2.35 0.39
C GLU A 23 13.37 3.51 -0.09
N LYS A 24 14.27 3.25 -1.05
CA LYS A 24 15.38 4.14 -1.48
C LYS A 24 14.97 5.57 -1.91
N LYS A 25 13.67 5.85 -2.08
CA LYS A 25 13.09 7.17 -2.42
C LYS A 25 12.01 7.65 -1.43
N ALA A 26 12.01 7.15 -0.20
CA ALA A 26 11.07 7.57 0.83
C ALA A 26 11.12 9.07 1.14
N ASP A 27 9.97 9.74 1.07
CA ASP A 27 9.83 11.11 1.58
C ASP A 27 9.64 11.08 3.10
N PHE A 28 10.63 11.61 3.83
CA PHE A 28 10.59 11.74 5.29
C PHE A 28 10.09 13.13 5.74
N THR A 29 9.72 14.01 4.82
CA THR A 29 9.22 15.37 5.12
C THR A 29 7.70 15.42 5.32
N THR A 30 7.00 14.38 4.87
CA THR A 30 5.55 14.24 4.98
C THR A 30 5.18 12.92 5.66
N PHE A 31 3.90 12.78 6.00
CA PHE A 31 3.33 11.52 6.48
C PHE A 31 2.03 11.26 5.73
N SER A 32 1.85 10.04 5.26
CA SER A 32 0.64 9.56 4.61
C SER A 32 0.48 8.06 4.89
N PHE A 33 -0.73 7.54 4.67
CA PHE A 33 -0.89 6.10 4.51
C PHE A 33 -0.51 5.65 3.10
N ASN A 34 -0.40 4.34 2.91
CA ASN A 34 -0.27 3.77 1.58
C ASN A 34 -1.56 3.95 0.74
N ALA A 35 -1.48 3.60 -0.54
CA ALA A 35 -2.57 3.74 -1.50
C ALA A 35 -3.85 2.99 -1.08
N THR A 36 -3.73 1.88 -0.32
CA THR A 36 -4.87 1.10 0.18
C THR A 36 -5.86 1.96 0.98
N PHE A 37 -5.38 2.97 1.72
CA PHE A 37 -6.28 3.88 2.43
C PHE A 37 -7.16 4.67 1.46
N GLU A 38 -6.53 5.30 0.46
CA GLU A 38 -7.20 6.13 -0.53
C GLU A 38 -8.16 5.31 -1.40
N HIS A 39 -7.81 4.08 -1.77
CA HIS A 39 -8.70 3.20 -2.53
C HIS A 39 -9.96 2.84 -1.73
N VAL A 40 -9.80 2.48 -0.46
CA VAL A 40 -10.94 2.15 0.39
C VAL A 40 -11.83 3.39 0.63
N VAL A 41 -11.25 4.57 0.81
CA VAL A 41 -12.01 5.83 0.87
C VAL A 41 -12.76 6.07 -0.43
N GLY A 42 -12.10 5.94 -1.58
CA GLY A 42 -12.70 6.08 -2.90
C GLY A 42 -13.84 5.09 -3.15
N MET A 43 -13.72 3.84 -2.68
CA MET A 43 -14.80 2.85 -2.73
C MET A 43 -16.04 3.31 -1.93
N ILE A 44 -15.84 3.87 -0.73
CA ILE A 44 -16.93 4.39 0.11
C ILE A 44 -17.61 5.59 -0.54
N GLU A 45 -16.84 6.48 -1.17
CA GLU A 45 -17.34 7.65 -1.90
C GLU A 45 -18.11 7.24 -3.17
N GLN A 46 -17.58 6.29 -3.96
CA GLN A 46 -18.23 5.77 -5.15
C GLN A 46 -19.57 5.09 -4.84
N LEU A 47 -19.66 4.44 -3.69
CA LEU A 47 -20.89 3.82 -3.20
C LEU A 47 -21.89 4.84 -2.62
N ASP A 48 -21.51 6.11 -2.47
CA ASP A 48 -22.32 7.17 -1.85
C ASP A 48 -22.76 6.82 -0.41
N ILE A 49 -21.90 6.12 0.35
CA ILE A 49 -22.18 5.70 1.74
C ILE A 49 -21.29 6.39 2.79
N TYR A 50 -20.57 7.45 2.41
CA TYR A 50 -19.60 8.16 3.25
C TYR A 50 -20.22 8.79 4.51
N GLU A 51 -21.52 9.11 4.50
CA GLU A 51 -22.24 9.61 5.69
C GLU A 51 -22.60 8.50 6.69
N TYR A 52 -22.64 7.23 6.24
CA TYR A 52 -23.05 6.08 7.05
C TYR A 52 -21.87 5.26 7.57
N VAL A 53 -20.74 5.28 6.86
CA VAL A 53 -19.54 4.50 7.19
C VAL A 53 -18.54 5.37 7.95
N THR A 54 -18.20 4.93 9.17
CA THR A 54 -17.11 5.50 9.95
C THR A 54 -15.82 4.73 9.72
N ILE A 55 -14.78 5.40 9.25
CA ILE A 55 -13.44 4.84 9.16
C ILE A 55 -12.77 5.02 10.52
N ALA A 56 -12.17 3.95 11.05
CA ALA A 56 -11.60 3.97 12.37
C ALA A 56 -10.16 3.44 12.35
N ILE A 57 -9.25 4.22 12.91
CA ILE A 57 -7.82 3.91 12.93
C ILE A 57 -7.37 3.81 14.38
N PRO A 58 -7.00 2.63 14.87
CA PRO A 58 -6.61 2.47 16.26
C PRO A 58 -5.33 3.24 16.62
N SER A 59 -5.27 3.80 17.84
CA SER A 59 -4.07 4.48 18.36
C SER A 59 -2.82 3.60 18.32
N VAL A 60 -2.99 2.27 18.44
CA VAL A 60 -1.91 1.30 18.31
C VAL A 60 -1.29 1.34 16.92
N VAL A 61 -2.12 1.46 15.87
CA VAL A 61 -1.68 1.58 14.47
C VAL A 61 -0.92 2.89 14.26
N TRP A 62 -1.47 4.01 14.72
CA TRP A 62 -0.78 5.31 14.66
C TRP A 62 0.60 5.28 15.32
N SER A 63 0.67 4.74 16.54
CA SER A 63 1.91 4.64 17.31
C SER A 63 2.93 3.72 16.64
N GLU A 64 2.45 2.67 15.98
CA GLU A 64 3.32 1.76 15.24
C GLU A 64 3.88 2.40 13.98
N MET A 65 3.06 3.12 13.22
CA MET A 65 3.51 3.82 12.02
C MET A 65 4.48 4.96 12.35
N GLU A 66 4.21 5.73 13.41
CA GLU A 66 5.14 6.75 13.93
C GLU A 66 6.51 6.13 14.26
N LYS A 67 6.51 4.98 14.94
CA LYS A 67 7.74 4.29 15.28
C LYS A 67 8.48 3.79 14.03
N GLN A 68 7.76 3.19 13.08
CA GLN A 68 8.35 2.63 11.87
C GLN A 68 9.03 3.68 10.99
N ILE A 69 8.39 4.85 10.78
CA ILE A 69 8.99 5.92 9.98
C ILE A 69 10.24 6.51 10.66
N ILE A 70 10.22 6.67 11.99
CA ILE A 70 11.40 7.11 12.77
C ILE A 70 12.54 6.11 12.64
N GLU A 71 12.27 4.82 12.86
CA GLU A 71 13.29 3.77 12.77
C GLU A 71 13.89 3.70 11.35
N LYS A 72 13.07 3.83 10.31
CA LYS A 72 13.54 3.82 8.92
C LYS A 72 14.35 5.07 8.56
N HIS A 73 13.92 6.24 9.00
CA HIS A 73 14.68 7.48 8.84
C HIS A 73 16.09 7.34 9.45
N ASP A 74 16.16 6.87 10.70
CA ASP A 74 17.44 6.74 11.42
C ASP A 74 18.35 5.68 10.78
N GLU A 75 17.79 4.55 10.34
CA GLU A 75 18.51 3.49 9.61
C GLU A 75 19.14 4.02 8.32
N LEU A 76 18.36 4.72 7.49
CA LEU A 76 18.84 5.28 6.21
C LEU A 76 19.84 6.41 6.43
N LEU A 77 19.64 7.26 7.45
CA LEU A 77 20.57 8.32 7.78
C LEU A 77 21.94 7.77 8.20
N VAL A 78 21.97 6.71 9.02
CA VAL A 78 23.22 6.03 9.40
C VAL A 78 23.91 5.44 8.17
N THR A 79 23.15 4.78 7.30
CA THR A 79 23.66 4.18 6.05
C THR A 79 24.26 5.22 5.11
N TYR A 80 23.58 6.35 4.95
CA TYR A 80 24.03 7.48 4.14
C TYR A 80 25.31 8.11 4.69
N LYS A 81 25.37 8.39 6.00
CA LYS A 81 26.57 8.93 6.67
C LYS A 81 27.78 8.00 6.50
N SER A 82 27.59 6.69 6.68
CA SER A 82 28.63 5.69 6.49
C SER A 82 29.14 5.67 5.04
N THR A 83 28.24 5.77 4.07
CA THR A 83 28.58 5.75 2.64
C THR A 83 29.36 6.99 2.23
N ILE A 84 28.91 8.16 2.67
CA ILE A 84 29.55 9.44 2.35
C ILE A 84 30.93 9.57 2.99
N SER A 85 31.08 9.14 4.24
CA SER A 85 32.36 9.26 4.96
C SER A 85 33.50 8.47 4.31
N LYS A 86 33.17 7.45 3.49
CA LYS A 86 34.14 6.66 2.72
C LYS A 86 34.56 7.31 1.40
N LYS A 87 33.83 8.33 0.93
CA LYS A 87 34.11 9.01 -0.35
C LYS A 87 34.96 10.25 -0.11
N GLN A 88 36.06 10.38 -0.88
CA GLN A 88 36.88 11.60 -0.89
C GLN A 88 36.53 12.45 -2.10
N PHE A 89 36.26 13.73 -1.87
CA PHE A 89 35.94 14.69 -2.92
C PHE A 89 37.05 15.76 -2.96
N PRO A 90 37.89 15.81 -4.02
CA PRO A 90 39.08 16.67 -4.07
C PRO A 90 38.80 18.17 -3.87
N GLU A 91 37.63 18.64 -4.31
CA GLU A 91 37.28 20.08 -4.30
C GLU A 91 36.14 20.41 -3.34
N TYR A 92 35.54 19.41 -2.66
CA TYR A 92 34.35 19.59 -1.85
C TYR A 92 34.56 19.09 -0.42
N SER A 93 34.15 19.90 0.56
CA SER A 93 34.04 19.47 1.95
C SER A 93 32.58 19.20 2.29
N ILE A 94 32.28 18.00 2.77
CA ILE A 94 30.93 17.65 3.22
C ILE A 94 30.76 18.07 4.67
N ARG A 95 29.63 18.70 4.98
CA ARG A 95 29.25 19.08 6.33
C ARG A 95 27.88 18.51 6.64
N GLU A 96 27.71 17.97 7.84
CA GLU A 96 26.40 17.57 8.30
C GLU A 96 25.55 18.80 8.61
N ASN A 97 24.26 18.70 8.30
CA ASN A 97 23.28 19.66 8.78
C ASN A 97 23.19 19.60 10.31
N PRO A 98 22.74 20.68 10.98
CA PRO A 98 22.44 20.64 12.40
C PRO A 98 21.48 19.49 12.72
N THR A 99 21.66 18.86 13.89
CA THR A 99 20.77 17.80 14.35
C THR A 99 19.33 18.31 14.47
N ILE A 100 18.42 17.67 13.75
CA ILE A 100 16.97 17.92 13.84
C ILE A 100 16.37 16.88 14.78
N ASN A 101 15.39 17.28 15.60
CA ASN A 101 14.58 16.34 16.36
C ASN A 101 13.50 15.76 15.41
N TYR A 102 13.88 14.74 14.64
CA TYR A 102 12.99 14.10 13.68
C TYR A 102 11.71 13.52 14.31
N PRO A 103 11.76 12.82 15.47
CA PRO A 103 10.55 12.36 16.15
C PRO A 103 9.51 13.45 16.42
N GLU A 104 9.94 14.63 16.90
CA GLU A 104 9.02 15.73 17.14
C GLU A 104 8.47 16.32 15.84
N TYR A 105 9.31 16.42 14.81
CA TYR A 105 8.92 16.90 13.49
C TYR A 105 7.83 16.00 12.87
N ILE A 106 8.07 14.68 12.82
CA ILE A 106 7.14 13.76 12.16
C ILE A 106 5.83 13.63 12.93
N LYS A 107 5.88 13.75 14.27
CA LYS A 107 4.67 13.79 15.09
C LYS A 107 3.76 14.97 14.73
N ILE A 108 4.33 16.14 14.44
CA ILE A 108 3.55 17.29 13.94
C ILE A 108 2.90 16.94 12.59
N LYS A 109 3.64 16.28 11.68
CA LYS A 109 3.11 15.85 10.37
C LYS A 109 1.99 14.83 10.48
N ILE A 110 2.09 13.87 11.40
CA ILE A 110 1.00 12.90 11.67
C ILE A 110 -0.26 13.62 12.14
N GLU A 111 -0.14 14.61 13.03
CA GLU A 111 -1.30 15.37 13.52
C GLU A 111 -1.88 16.32 12.46
N GLU A 112 -1.07 16.84 11.54
CA GLU A 112 -1.54 17.56 10.34
C GLU A 112 -2.35 16.61 9.45
N TYR A 113 -1.81 15.42 9.15
CA TYR A 113 -2.47 14.42 8.31
C TYR A 113 -3.78 13.89 8.94
N LYS A 114 -3.81 13.62 10.26
CA LYS A 114 -5.03 13.26 10.98
C LYS A 114 -6.15 14.29 10.79
N LYS A 115 -5.82 15.58 10.83
CA LYS A 115 -6.80 16.67 10.61
C LYS A 115 -7.27 16.72 9.17
N GLU A 116 -6.35 16.50 8.21
CA GLU A 116 -6.67 16.45 6.79
C GLU A 116 -7.70 15.35 6.50
N ILE A 117 -7.43 14.10 6.89
CA ILE A 117 -8.33 12.97 6.63
C ILE A 117 -9.65 13.08 7.41
N SER A 118 -9.64 13.72 8.58
CA SER A 118 -10.88 13.99 9.35
C SER A 118 -11.72 15.13 8.77
N GLY A 119 -11.14 15.97 7.91
CA GLY A 119 -11.82 17.06 7.22
C GLY A 119 -12.47 16.64 5.91
N ARG A 120 -12.24 15.40 5.45
CA ARG A 120 -12.90 14.80 4.28
C ARG A 120 -14.37 14.49 4.60
N GLY A 121 -15.18 14.21 3.57
CA GLY A 121 -16.61 13.92 3.74
C GLY A 121 -16.90 12.70 4.63
N ASN A 122 -15.95 11.77 4.74
CA ASN A 122 -16.03 10.58 5.58
C ASN A 122 -15.73 10.89 7.05
N SER A 123 -16.45 10.22 7.96
CA SER A 123 -16.11 10.27 9.38
C SER A 123 -14.89 9.38 9.66
N VAL A 124 -13.73 10.00 9.94
CA VAL A 124 -12.53 9.29 10.41
C VAL A 124 -12.37 9.49 11.92
N ILE A 125 -12.25 8.39 12.67
CA ILE A 125 -12.07 8.41 14.13
C ILE A 125 -10.83 7.64 14.58
N GLU A 126 -10.29 8.01 15.73
CA GLU A 126 -9.23 7.26 16.40
C GLU A 126 -9.83 6.33 17.46
N ILE A 127 -9.53 5.02 17.40
CA ILE A 127 -9.92 4.07 18.45
C ILE A 127 -8.84 4.08 19.54
N PRO A 128 -9.17 4.46 20.79
CA PRO A 128 -8.17 4.50 21.85
C PRO A 128 -7.61 3.12 22.17
N ILE A 129 -6.41 3.10 22.74
CA ILE A 129 -5.84 1.90 23.35
C ILE A 129 -6.81 1.35 24.39
N ALA A 130 -6.96 0.02 24.43
CA ALA A 130 -7.81 -0.68 25.38
C ALA A 130 -7.54 -0.19 26.80
N SER A 131 -8.62 0.10 27.53
CA SER A 131 -8.53 0.59 28.89
C SER A 131 -8.06 -0.49 29.85
N ASN A 132 -7.74 -0.09 31.09
CA ASN A 132 -7.30 -1.01 32.15
C ASN A 132 -8.29 -2.18 32.39
N ASN A 133 -9.56 -2.03 32.00
CA ASN A 133 -10.56 -3.10 32.11
C ASN A 133 -10.24 -4.33 31.24
N ARG A 134 -9.43 -4.17 30.19
CA ARG A 134 -9.00 -5.27 29.30
C ARG A 134 -7.61 -5.79 29.66
N PHE A 135 -6.91 -5.18 30.62
CA PHE A 135 -5.54 -5.56 31.00
C PHE A 135 -5.42 -7.02 31.42
N GLU A 136 -6.32 -7.51 32.29
CA GLU A 136 -6.32 -8.92 32.69
C GLU A 136 -6.53 -9.87 31.51
N SER A 137 -7.34 -9.46 30.51
CA SER A 137 -7.55 -10.24 29.29
C SER A 137 -6.26 -10.35 28.49
N ILE A 138 -5.55 -9.23 28.27
CA ILE A 138 -4.24 -9.20 27.59
C ILE A 138 -3.24 -10.12 28.29
N VAL A 139 -3.16 -10.04 29.63
CA VAL A 139 -2.28 -10.88 30.44
C VAL A 139 -2.64 -12.36 30.29
N ASN A 140 -3.92 -12.71 30.38
CA ASN A 140 -4.39 -14.08 30.22
C ASN A 140 -4.08 -14.63 28.83
N ARG A 141 -4.24 -13.83 27.77
CA ARG A 141 -3.86 -14.22 26.40
C ARG A 141 -2.37 -14.50 26.29
N ALA A 142 -1.53 -13.63 26.87
CA ALA A 142 -0.08 -13.77 26.80
C ALA A 142 0.40 -15.07 27.46
N PHE A 143 -0.11 -15.39 28.67
CA PHE A 143 0.23 -16.62 29.39
C PHE A 143 -0.36 -17.87 28.74
N SER A 144 -1.59 -17.77 28.25
CA SER A 144 -2.31 -18.89 27.63
C SER A 144 -1.95 -19.08 26.15
N LYS A 145 -1.14 -18.19 25.58
CA LYS A 145 -0.76 -18.15 24.16
C LYS A 145 -1.99 -18.20 23.24
N LEU A 146 -3.02 -17.44 23.61
CA LEU A 146 -4.23 -17.29 22.80
C LEU A 146 -3.98 -16.31 21.66
N PRO A 147 -4.61 -16.52 20.49
CA PRO A 147 -4.58 -15.54 19.41
C PRO A 147 -4.93 -14.13 19.91
N PRO A 148 -4.26 -13.09 19.36
CA PRO A 148 -3.30 -13.12 18.26
C PRO A 148 -1.83 -13.40 18.67
N PHE A 149 -1.56 -13.87 19.90
CA PHE A 149 -0.20 -14.35 20.23
C PHE A 149 0.15 -15.59 19.40
N GLU A 150 1.25 -15.51 18.66
CA GLU A 150 1.74 -16.62 17.83
C GLU A 150 2.61 -17.56 18.67
N GLY A 151 2.18 -18.82 18.82
CA GLY A 151 2.86 -19.75 19.71
C GLY A 151 2.64 -21.23 19.42
N LYS A 152 2.99 -21.71 18.23
CA LYS A 152 3.09 -23.17 18.01
C LYS A 152 4.33 -23.79 18.69
N ASP A 153 5.43 -23.03 18.86
CA ASP A 153 6.72 -23.55 19.35
C ASP A 153 7.21 -22.97 20.70
N LYS A 154 6.31 -22.38 21.50
CA LYS A 154 6.53 -22.02 22.93
C LYS A 154 7.76 -21.13 23.26
N LYS A 155 8.31 -20.34 22.32
CA LYS A 155 9.51 -19.52 22.57
C LYS A 155 9.39 -18.02 22.25
N SER A 156 8.26 -17.57 21.72
CA SER A 156 8.09 -16.16 21.32
C SER A 156 6.87 -15.53 22.01
N ASP A 157 7.03 -14.27 22.42
CA ASP A 157 5.96 -13.39 22.90
C ASP A 157 5.47 -12.46 21.77
N LYS A 158 5.72 -12.84 20.52
CA LYS A 158 5.21 -12.14 19.33
C LYS A 158 3.67 -12.17 19.33
N GLY A 159 3.07 -11.03 19.02
CA GLY A 159 1.63 -10.84 19.05
C GLY A 159 1.11 -9.89 20.14
N PHE A 160 1.98 -9.28 20.95
CA PHE A 160 1.53 -8.33 21.98
C PHE A 160 0.84 -7.10 21.38
N LYS A 161 1.39 -6.51 20.31
CA LYS A 161 0.76 -5.37 19.63
C LYS A 161 -0.58 -5.77 19.03
N ASP A 162 -0.62 -6.93 18.37
CA ASP A 162 -1.83 -7.49 17.79
C ASP A 162 -2.89 -7.75 18.85
N ALA A 163 -2.48 -8.22 20.04
CA ALA A 163 -3.38 -8.45 21.16
C ALA A 163 -3.93 -7.13 21.71
N LEU A 164 -3.08 -6.09 21.82
CA LEU A 164 -3.52 -4.77 22.23
C LEU A 164 -4.51 -4.17 21.23
N LEU A 165 -4.24 -4.33 19.94
CA LEU A 165 -5.11 -3.90 18.85
C LEU A 165 -6.47 -4.62 18.89
N TRP A 166 -6.46 -5.95 19.02
CA TRP A 166 -7.67 -6.76 19.13
C TRP A 166 -8.53 -6.36 20.34
N GLU A 167 -7.90 -6.14 21.48
CA GLU A 167 -8.57 -5.73 22.71
C GLU A 167 -9.18 -4.33 22.61
N SER A 168 -8.52 -3.41 21.89
CA SER A 168 -9.08 -2.10 21.53
C SER A 168 -10.33 -2.24 20.66
N VAL A 169 -10.30 -3.12 19.66
CA VAL A 169 -11.45 -3.38 18.77
C VAL A 169 -12.62 -4.00 19.52
N LEU A 170 -12.36 -4.98 20.39
CA LEU A 170 -13.39 -5.60 21.24
C LEU A 170 -14.03 -4.57 22.18
N GLU A 171 -13.23 -3.76 22.87
CA GLU A 171 -13.76 -2.74 23.77
C GLU A 171 -14.56 -1.66 23.03
N PHE A 172 -14.11 -1.29 21.82
CA PHE A 172 -14.86 -0.40 20.94
C PHE A 172 -16.23 -0.99 20.57
N ALA A 173 -16.27 -2.23 20.06
CA ALA A 173 -17.53 -2.89 19.70
C ALA A 173 -18.51 -3.04 20.87
N LEU A 174 -18.00 -3.28 22.09
CA LEU A 174 -18.81 -3.34 23.31
C LEU A 174 -19.45 -1.99 23.68
N LYS A 175 -18.79 -0.87 23.36
CA LYS A 175 -19.31 0.50 23.58
C LYS A 175 -20.26 0.94 22.46
N HIS A 176 -20.05 0.45 21.24
CA HIS A 176 -20.84 0.77 20.05
C HIS A 176 -21.72 -0.40 19.65
N ARG A 177 -22.81 -0.62 20.40
CA ARG A 177 -23.79 -1.69 20.13
C ARG A 177 -24.50 -1.47 18.79
N ASN A 178 -25.03 -2.55 18.20
CA ASN A 178 -25.72 -2.50 16.92
C ASN A 178 -24.81 -2.03 15.78
N SER A 179 -23.58 -2.54 15.73
CA SER A 179 -22.57 -2.17 14.74
C SER A 179 -22.24 -3.30 13.78
N LYS A 180 -21.96 -2.94 12.52
CA LYS A 180 -21.33 -3.82 11.54
C LYS A 180 -19.91 -3.34 11.33
N ILE A 181 -18.96 -4.23 11.58
CA ILE A 181 -17.54 -3.91 11.58
C ILE A 181 -16.86 -4.69 10.48
N ILE A 182 -16.15 -3.98 9.60
CA ILE A 182 -15.10 -4.55 8.75
C ILE A 182 -13.78 -4.32 9.48
N TYR A 183 -13.02 -5.38 9.73
CA TYR A 183 -11.65 -5.29 10.22
C TYR A 183 -10.71 -5.73 9.12
N TYR A 184 -9.96 -4.77 8.56
CA TYR A 184 -9.03 -5.02 7.48
C TYR A 184 -7.64 -5.29 8.03
N SER A 185 -7.24 -6.57 8.03
CA SER A 185 -5.91 -7.02 8.42
C SER A 185 -5.39 -8.10 7.49
N LYS A 186 -4.20 -7.88 6.92
CA LYS A 186 -3.47 -8.85 6.09
C LYS A 186 -2.84 -9.98 6.93
N ASP A 187 -2.87 -9.88 8.27
CA ASP A 187 -2.21 -10.85 9.15
C ASP A 187 -3.09 -12.09 9.40
N ASN A 188 -2.52 -13.27 9.20
CA ASN A 188 -3.18 -14.56 9.40
C ASN A 188 -3.45 -14.89 10.89
N ALA A 189 -2.83 -14.17 11.83
CA ALA A 189 -3.12 -14.29 13.26
C ALA A 189 -4.59 -13.96 13.57
N PHE A 190 -5.24 -13.14 12.73
CA PHE A 190 -6.64 -12.79 12.83
C PHE A 190 -7.49 -13.74 11.98
N GLY A 191 -8.20 -14.66 12.62
CA GLY A 191 -9.01 -15.68 11.94
C GLY A 191 -10.22 -16.15 12.74
N GLU A 192 -10.64 -17.40 12.49
CA GLU A 192 -11.88 -17.97 13.06
C GLU A 192 -11.98 -17.89 14.58
N PHE A 193 -10.85 -18.05 15.30
CA PHE A 193 -10.84 -17.97 16.77
C PHE A 193 -11.33 -16.60 17.26
N LEU A 194 -10.83 -15.51 16.67
CA LEU A 194 -11.19 -14.15 17.05
C LEU A 194 -12.61 -13.78 16.59
N LEU A 195 -13.04 -14.28 15.43
CA LEU A 195 -14.44 -14.14 14.99
C LEU A 195 -15.41 -14.81 15.97
N LYS A 196 -15.09 -16.04 16.40
CA LYS A 196 -15.89 -16.77 17.39
C LYS A 196 -15.90 -16.04 18.73
N GLU A 197 -14.74 -15.58 19.19
CA GLU A 197 -14.64 -14.78 20.41
C GLU A 197 -15.49 -13.51 20.33
N PHE A 198 -15.44 -12.79 19.21
CA PHE A 198 -16.25 -11.61 19.00
C PHE A 198 -17.74 -11.93 19.12
N ALA A 199 -18.21 -12.97 18.44
CA ALA A 199 -19.61 -13.39 18.49
C ALA A 199 -20.07 -13.85 19.89
N GLU A 200 -19.18 -14.43 20.68
CA GLU A 200 -19.46 -14.85 22.06
C GLU A 200 -19.52 -13.67 23.05
N ASN A 201 -18.78 -12.59 22.78
CA ASN A 201 -18.66 -11.44 23.67
C ASN A 201 -19.54 -10.24 23.26
N VAL A 202 -19.90 -10.14 21.97
CA VAL A 202 -20.64 -9.01 21.40
C VAL A 202 -21.89 -9.53 20.67
N SER A 203 -23.03 -9.54 21.36
CA SER A 203 -24.28 -10.13 20.85
C SER A 203 -24.99 -9.32 19.79
N ASP A 204 -24.81 -7.99 19.82
CA ASP A 204 -25.62 -7.05 19.04
C ASP A 204 -24.85 -6.50 17.83
N SER A 205 -23.64 -7.00 17.54
CA SER A 205 -22.80 -6.50 16.46
C SER A 205 -22.25 -7.66 15.61
N SER A 206 -21.82 -7.34 14.39
CA SER A 206 -21.17 -8.29 13.49
C SER A 206 -19.77 -7.79 13.11
N LEU A 207 -18.85 -8.74 12.93
CA LEU A 207 -17.47 -8.49 12.54
C LEU A 207 -17.12 -9.34 11.32
N PHE A 208 -16.54 -8.71 10.31
CA PHE A 208 -15.98 -9.35 9.13
C PHE A 208 -14.50 -9.01 9.04
N ILE A 209 -13.65 -10.03 9.00
CA ILE A 209 -12.19 -9.85 8.82
C ILE A 209 -11.88 -9.95 7.34
N CYS A 210 -11.38 -8.88 6.75
CA CYS A 210 -10.97 -8.81 5.34
C CYS A 210 -9.45 -8.94 5.22
N LYS A 211 -8.97 -9.71 4.23
CA LYS A 211 -7.54 -9.96 4.01
C LYS A 211 -6.94 -9.14 2.86
N ASN A 212 -7.79 -8.64 1.97
CA ASN A 212 -7.40 -7.85 0.81
C ASN A 212 -8.49 -6.83 0.47
N GLU A 213 -8.20 -5.94 -0.46
CA GLU A 213 -9.12 -4.87 -0.88
C GLU A 213 -10.39 -5.41 -1.55
N ASN A 214 -10.30 -6.54 -2.26
CA ASN A 214 -11.47 -7.16 -2.87
C ASN A 214 -12.46 -7.69 -1.81
N ASP A 215 -11.97 -8.26 -0.70
CA ASP A 215 -12.82 -8.65 0.43
C ASP A 215 -13.54 -7.41 1.01
N VAL A 216 -12.80 -6.30 1.16
CA VAL A 216 -13.36 -5.02 1.63
C VAL A 216 -14.42 -4.51 0.66
N LYS A 217 -14.14 -4.48 -0.65
CA LYS A 217 -15.07 -4.12 -1.72
C LYS A 217 -16.38 -4.90 -1.60
N VAL A 218 -16.30 -6.23 -1.52
CA VAL A 218 -17.49 -7.10 -1.40
C VAL A 218 -18.32 -6.75 -0.16
N GLN A 219 -17.68 -6.48 0.98
CA GLN A 219 -18.41 -6.10 2.19
C GLN A 219 -19.01 -4.70 2.12
N LEU A 220 -18.29 -3.72 1.55
CA LEU A 220 -18.80 -2.37 1.34
C LEU A 220 -20.00 -2.36 0.38
N GLU A 221 -19.97 -3.14 -0.70
CA GLU A 221 -21.11 -3.30 -1.60
C GLU A 221 -22.31 -3.96 -0.90
N ALA A 222 -22.07 -4.90 0.02
CA ALA A 222 -23.13 -5.49 0.83
C ALA A 222 -23.76 -4.46 1.76
N TRP A 223 -22.95 -3.59 2.39
CA TRP A 223 -23.43 -2.48 3.21
C TRP A 223 -24.23 -1.47 2.39
N ALA A 224 -23.75 -1.06 1.22
CA ALA A 224 -24.46 -0.14 0.35
C ALA A 224 -25.85 -0.66 -0.06
N LYS A 225 -25.95 -1.95 -0.42
CA LYS A 225 -27.24 -2.61 -0.71
C LYS A 225 -28.19 -2.64 0.48
N GLU A 226 -27.66 -2.70 1.69
CA GLU A 226 -28.45 -2.71 2.93
C GLU A 226 -28.89 -1.32 3.37
N ILE A 227 -28.03 -0.31 3.21
CA ILE A 227 -28.30 1.09 3.54
C ILE A 227 -29.37 1.64 2.58
N ASP A 228 -29.12 1.56 1.28
CA ASP A 228 -30.07 1.99 0.26
C ASP A 228 -29.92 1.18 -1.03
N LYS A 229 -30.75 0.14 -1.14
CA LYS A 229 -30.81 -0.73 -2.32
C LYS A 229 -31.14 0.03 -3.62
N TYR A 230 -31.85 1.15 -3.56
CA TYR A 230 -32.29 1.86 -4.77
C TYR A 230 -31.25 2.86 -5.28
N SER A 231 -30.39 3.36 -4.40
CA SER A 231 -29.28 4.25 -4.74
C SER A 231 -27.97 3.50 -5.01
N TYR A 232 -27.88 2.21 -4.63
CA TYR A 232 -26.70 1.38 -4.88
C TYR A 232 -26.29 1.34 -6.36
N GLN A 233 -25.05 1.75 -6.60
CA GLN A 233 -24.30 1.47 -7.82
C GLN A 233 -23.10 0.60 -7.45
N PRO A 234 -22.80 -0.48 -8.20
CA PRO A 234 -21.63 -1.31 -7.92
C PRO A 234 -20.33 -0.52 -8.06
N ILE A 235 -19.34 -0.88 -7.25
CA ILE A 235 -17.98 -0.36 -7.44
C ILE A 235 -17.47 -0.96 -8.74
N GLU A 236 -17.25 -0.11 -9.75
CA GLU A 236 -16.61 -0.52 -11.00
C GLU A 236 -15.28 -1.21 -10.68
N ASP A 237 -14.90 -2.24 -11.44
CA ASP A 237 -13.56 -2.84 -11.30
C ASP A 237 -12.53 -1.78 -11.71
N TYR A 238 -12.06 -1.02 -10.73
CA TYR A 238 -10.93 -0.11 -10.84
C TYR A 238 -9.67 -0.95 -10.73
N ASP A 239 -9.10 -1.28 -11.88
CA ASP A 239 -7.72 -1.72 -11.96
C ASP A 239 -6.91 -0.42 -12.12
N GLU A 240 -6.24 0.02 -11.05
CA GLU A 240 -5.39 1.23 -11.02
C GLU A 240 -4.37 1.25 -12.15
N ASN A 241 -3.92 0.07 -12.55
CA ASN A 241 -2.97 -0.08 -13.61
C ASN A 241 -3.64 -0.25 -14.98
N LYS A 242 -4.97 -0.27 -15.07
CA LYS A 242 -5.68 -0.53 -16.33
C LYS A 242 -5.24 0.41 -17.45
N GLU A 243 -5.16 1.71 -17.16
CA GLU A 243 -4.76 2.69 -18.19
C GLU A 243 -3.31 2.49 -18.64
N ILE A 244 -2.38 2.25 -17.70
CA ILE A 244 -0.98 2.00 -18.04
C ILE A 244 -0.77 0.63 -18.69
N VAL A 245 -1.55 -0.39 -18.29
CA VAL A 245 -1.56 -1.73 -18.89
C VAL A 245 -2.13 -1.65 -20.30
N ASP A 246 -3.23 -0.91 -20.51
CA ASP A 246 -3.81 -0.66 -21.84
C ASP A 246 -2.79 0.08 -22.72
N TRP A 247 -2.06 1.06 -22.17
CA TRP A 247 -0.99 1.75 -22.88
C TRP A 247 0.23 0.86 -23.18
N LEU A 248 0.68 0.03 -22.25
CA LEU A 248 1.76 -0.95 -22.47
C LEU A 248 1.42 -1.96 -23.58
N ASN A 249 0.13 -2.23 -23.79
CA ASN A 249 -0.37 -3.05 -24.89
C ASN A 249 -0.63 -2.27 -26.19
N SER A 250 -0.38 -0.96 -26.19
CA SER A 250 -0.65 -0.08 -27.34
C SER A 250 0.50 -0.04 -28.36
N GLY A 251 0.18 0.47 -29.55
CA GLY A 251 1.19 0.76 -30.57
C GLY A 251 2.15 1.88 -30.15
N ASP A 252 1.70 2.82 -29.32
CA ASP A 252 2.52 3.95 -28.88
C ASP A 252 3.71 3.48 -28.03
N PHE A 253 3.47 2.65 -27.00
CA PHE A 253 4.54 2.03 -26.23
C PHE A 253 5.53 1.25 -27.12
N SER A 254 5.00 0.48 -28.07
CA SER A 254 5.80 -0.31 -29.01
C SER A 254 6.71 0.57 -29.88
N GLU A 255 6.26 1.74 -30.30
CA GLU A 255 7.07 2.71 -31.04
C GLU A 255 8.14 3.34 -30.12
N GLN A 256 7.76 3.77 -28.92
CA GLN A 256 8.68 4.39 -27.98
C GLN A 256 9.85 3.47 -27.60
N ILE A 257 9.59 2.20 -27.31
CA ILE A 257 10.63 1.24 -26.89
C ILE A 257 11.60 0.89 -28.02
N ILE A 258 11.16 0.96 -29.29
CA ILE A 258 11.99 0.67 -30.48
C ILE A 258 12.81 1.90 -30.88
N ASP A 259 12.18 3.08 -30.92
CA ASP A 259 12.76 4.26 -31.56
C ASP A 259 13.67 5.07 -30.64
N ARG A 260 13.37 5.12 -29.33
CA ARG A 260 14.14 5.95 -28.35
C ARG A 260 15.52 5.39 -27.98
N ASN A 261 15.93 4.27 -28.58
CA ASN A 261 17.30 3.76 -28.55
C ASN A 261 17.86 3.49 -27.13
N PHE A 262 17.10 2.77 -26.31
CA PHE A 262 17.51 2.36 -24.96
C PHE A 262 18.56 1.22 -24.91
N GLY A 263 19.17 0.86 -26.06
CA GLY A 263 20.09 -0.27 -26.14
C GLY A 263 19.44 -1.66 -26.08
N LEU A 264 18.10 -1.73 -26.09
CA LEU A 264 17.34 -2.99 -26.04
C LEU A 264 17.15 -3.65 -27.42
N VAL A 265 17.21 -2.85 -28.49
CA VAL A 265 16.87 -3.28 -29.86
C VAL A 265 18.10 -3.34 -30.75
N GLU A 266 18.29 -4.48 -31.41
CA GLU A 266 19.38 -4.68 -32.38
C GLU A 266 19.13 -3.83 -33.65
N LYS A 267 20.10 -2.97 -34.00
CA LYS A 267 20.05 -2.10 -35.19
C LYS A 267 21.08 -2.55 -36.23
N GLY A 268 20.93 -3.78 -36.70
CA GLY A 268 21.77 -4.37 -37.73
C GLY A 268 21.38 -3.96 -39.17
N ARG A 269 22.37 -3.80 -40.07
CA ARG A 269 22.14 -3.48 -41.50
C ARG A 269 21.28 -4.53 -42.26
N LEU A 270 21.11 -5.71 -41.67
CA LEU A 270 20.35 -6.83 -42.22
C LEU A 270 18.87 -6.81 -41.81
N ILE A 271 18.51 -5.99 -40.81
CA ILE A 271 17.15 -5.89 -40.28
C ILE A 271 16.37 -4.87 -41.12
N THR A 272 15.16 -5.25 -41.55
CA THR A 272 14.24 -4.40 -42.31
C THR A 272 13.17 -3.78 -41.43
N SER A 273 12.71 -4.50 -40.40
CA SER A 273 11.75 -4.00 -39.43
C SER A 273 11.86 -4.75 -38.11
N THR A 274 11.52 -4.06 -37.03
CA THR A 274 11.43 -4.62 -35.68
C THR A 274 10.00 -4.44 -35.17
N LYS A 275 9.50 -5.42 -34.42
CA LYS A 275 8.28 -5.31 -33.63
C LYS A 275 8.57 -5.68 -32.18
N ALA A 276 7.96 -4.97 -31.25
CA ALA A 276 7.99 -5.26 -29.83
C ALA A 276 6.63 -5.84 -29.41
N HIS A 277 6.65 -6.85 -28.54
CA HIS A 277 5.47 -7.44 -27.95
C HIS A 277 5.68 -7.59 -26.45
N LEU A 278 4.75 -7.07 -25.66
CA LEU A 278 4.68 -7.34 -24.23
C LEU A 278 4.22 -8.77 -24.00
N ILE A 279 4.99 -9.54 -23.25
CA ILE A 279 4.71 -10.95 -22.95
C ILE A 279 4.06 -11.10 -21.57
N SER A 280 4.67 -10.48 -20.56
CA SER A 280 4.16 -10.43 -19.20
C SER A 280 4.57 -9.13 -18.53
N ILE A 281 3.78 -8.74 -17.53
CA ILE A 281 4.12 -7.70 -16.57
C ILE A 281 4.32 -8.42 -15.24
N ASP A 282 5.49 -8.28 -14.66
CA ASP A 282 5.87 -8.92 -13.42
C ASP A 282 5.57 -8.00 -12.23
N ASN A 283 5.79 -6.69 -12.37
CA ASN A 283 5.49 -5.69 -11.34
C ASN A 283 5.19 -4.31 -11.95
N ILE A 284 4.33 -3.53 -11.30
CA ILE A 284 4.13 -2.09 -11.55
C ILE A 284 4.15 -1.37 -10.20
N GLU A 285 5.06 -0.43 -10.04
CA GLU A 285 5.22 0.39 -8.84
C GLU A 285 5.04 1.87 -9.19
N SER A 286 4.12 2.56 -8.53
CA SER A 286 3.99 4.02 -8.63
C SER A 286 5.00 4.70 -7.70
N LEU A 287 5.94 5.47 -8.25
CA LEU A 287 7.11 5.96 -7.54
C LEU A 287 6.97 7.36 -6.90
N ASN A 288 5.99 8.17 -7.31
CA ASN A 288 5.49 9.39 -6.65
C ASN A 288 4.53 10.13 -7.63
N SER A 289 3.59 10.91 -7.07
CA SER A 289 2.79 11.90 -7.81
C SER A 289 3.25 13.30 -7.40
N ASP A 290 3.92 14.05 -8.27
CA ASP A 290 4.17 15.48 -8.07
C ASP A 290 3.19 16.34 -8.89
N GLU A 291 3.26 17.66 -8.80
CA GLU A 291 2.45 18.57 -9.64
C GLU A 291 2.70 18.40 -11.16
N ASN A 292 3.67 17.56 -11.59
CA ASN A 292 4.07 17.37 -12.97
C ASN A 292 3.75 15.98 -13.55
N GLY A 293 3.04 15.11 -12.82
CA GLY A 293 2.58 13.80 -13.30
C GLY A 293 2.85 12.63 -12.36
N ILE A 294 2.46 11.42 -12.79
CA ILE A 294 2.71 10.16 -12.06
C ILE A 294 3.88 9.41 -12.70
N GLU A 295 4.84 8.98 -11.88
CA GLU A 295 5.96 8.14 -12.31
C GLU A 295 5.72 6.67 -11.95
N TYR A 296 6.01 5.78 -12.89
CA TYR A 296 5.88 4.33 -12.73
C TYR A 296 7.22 3.64 -12.99
N TYR A 297 7.52 2.62 -12.21
CA TYR A 297 8.54 1.63 -12.50
C TYR A 297 7.88 0.29 -12.80
N ILE A 298 8.25 -0.32 -13.93
CA ILE A 298 7.58 -1.49 -14.47
C ILE A 298 8.62 -2.56 -14.77
N GLU A 299 8.39 -3.76 -14.24
CA GLU A 299 9.16 -4.95 -14.57
C GLU A 299 8.33 -5.82 -15.52
N ALA A 300 8.90 -6.15 -16.67
CA ALA A 300 8.17 -6.85 -17.73
C ALA A 300 9.08 -7.73 -18.59
N ALA A 301 8.48 -8.71 -19.27
CA ALA A 301 9.13 -9.47 -20.32
C ALA A 301 8.70 -8.93 -21.70
N LEU A 302 9.67 -8.52 -22.52
CA LEU A 302 9.45 -8.06 -23.88
C LEU A 302 10.03 -9.04 -24.90
N GLN A 303 9.28 -9.27 -25.98
CA GLN A 303 9.74 -10.00 -27.16
C GLN A 303 9.94 -9.05 -28.33
N PHE A 304 11.15 -9.05 -28.89
CA PHE A 304 11.48 -8.35 -30.12
C PHE A 304 11.50 -9.33 -31.29
N ILE A 305 10.72 -9.05 -32.33
CA ILE A 305 10.70 -9.82 -33.58
C ILE A 305 11.36 -8.98 -34.66
N TYR A 306 12.42 -9.53 -35.24
CA TYR A 306 13.21 -8.89 -36.29
C TYR A 306 12.93 -9.58 -37.63
N GLU A 307 12.57 -8.78 -38.63
CA GLU A 307 12.48 -9.22 -40.02
C GLU A 307 13.77 -8.87 -40.74
N LEU A 308 14.32 -9.83 -41.48
CA LEU A 308 15.58 -9.70 -42.20
C LEU A 308 15.34 -9.44 -43.68
N LYS A 309 16.32 -8.84 -44.35
CA LYS A 309 16.26 -8.51 -45.79
C LYS A 309 16.01 -9.69 -46.72
N ASP A 310 16.35 -10.91 -46.31
CA ASP A 310 16.12 -12.15 -47.06
C ASP A 310 14.73 -12.76 -46.79
N GLY A 311 13.89 -12.09 -46.00
CA GLY A 311 12.58 -12.59 -45.57
C GLY A 311 12.64 -13.52 -44.35
N GLY A 312 13.84 -13.75 -43.79
CA GLY A 312 14.01 -14.48 -42.54
C GLY A 312 13.45 -13.71 -41.34
N LYS A 313 13.09 -14.45 -40.28
CA LYS A 313 12.64 -13.88 -39.01
C LYS A 313 13.48 -14.45 -37.88
N THR A 314 13.89 -13.59 -36.96
CA THR A 314 14.49 -13.99 -35.68
C THR A 314 13.78 -13.24 -34.56
N GLN A 315 13.82 -13.79 -33.36
CA GLN A 315 13.20 -13.19 -32.18
C GLN A 315 14.13 -13.27 -30.98
N ASP A 316 13.99 -12.29 -30.10
CA ASP A 316 14.69 -12.21 -28.83
C ASP A 316 13.69 -11.90 -27.72
N THR A 317 13.90 -12.43 -26.53
CA THR A 317 13.01 -12.19 -25.38
C THR A 317 13.87 -11.83 -24.19
N ILE A 318 13.58 -10.67 -23.59
CA ILE A 318 14.39 -10.08 -22.54
C ILE A 318 13.49 -9.63 -21.39
N ASN A 319 13.96 -9.76 -20.16
CA ASN A 319 13.34 -9.11 -19.03
C ASN A 319 13.89 -7.68 -18.92
N VAL A 320 12.99 -6.74 -18.66
CA VAL A 320 13.29 -5.30 -18.66
C VAL A 320 12.69 -4.60 -17.45
N GLY A 321 13.43 -3.61 -16.96
CA GLY A 321 12.92 -2.54 -16.11
C GLY A 321 12.62 -1.32 -16.97
N ILE A 322 11.46 -0.70 -16.78
CA ILE A 322 10.97 0.43 -17.58
C ILE A 322 10.52 1.54 -16.64
N ASP A 323 11.12 2.72 -16.78
CA ASP A 323 10.69 3.94 -16.11
C ASP A 323 9.73 4.70 -17.04
N VAL A 324 8.50 4.92 -16.58
CA VAL A 324 7.43 5.56 -17.34
C VAL A 324 6.93 6.79 -16.60
N LYS A 325 6.77 7.90 -17.34
CA LYS A 325 6.14 9.11 -16.82
C LYS A 325 4.80 9.33 -17.50
N MET A 326 3.75 9.52 -16.70
CA MET A 326 2.45 10.00 -17.16
C MET A 326 2.40 11.52 -17.04
N LEU A 327 2.14 12.19 -18.16
CA LEU A 327 1.90 13.63 -18.25
C LEU A 327 0.38 13.91 -18.21
N ASP A 328 0.01 15.16 -17.91
CA ASP A 328 -1.39 15.64 -17.95
C ASP A 328 -2.10 15.14 -19.25
N ASP A 329 -3.34 14.69 -19.11
CA ASP A 329 -4.16 14.05 -20.16
C ASP A 329 -3.75 12.60 -20.57
N ALA A 330 -3.32 11.77 -19.61
CA ALA A 330 -3.06 10.32 -19.80
C ALA A 330 -2.04 10.00 -20.92
N THR A 331 -1.11 10.92 -21.17
CA THR A 331 -0.02 10.71 -22.14
C THR A 331 1.16 10.08 -21.42
N TYR A 332 1.55 8.87 -21.82
CA TYR A 332 2.66 8.14 -21.23
C TYR A 332 3.95 8.29 -22.06
N SER A 333 5.08 8.41 -21.38
CA SER A 333 6.41 8.54 -21.98
C SER A 333 7.36 7.55 -21.32
N VAL A 334 8.05 6.73 -22.12
CA VAL A 334 9.16 5.90 -21.64
C VAL A 334 10.37 6.81 -21.42
N GLU A 335 10.79 6.96 -20.18
CA GLU A 335 11.95 7.79 -19.79
C GLU A 335 13.24 6.99 -19.81
N ALA A 336 13.19 5.73 -19.35
CA ALA A 336 14.31 4.81 -19.44
C ALA A 336 13.83 3.35 -19.56
N ALA A 337 14.66 2.51 -20.16
CA ALA A 337 14.44 1.07 -20.18
C ALA A 337 15.79 0.33 -20.20
N TYR A 338 15.91 -0.76 -19.45
CA TYR A 338 17.15 -1.52 -19.31
C TYR A 338 16.88 -3.00 -19.05
N ARG A 339 17.85 -3.87 -19.34
CA ARG A 339 17.76 -5.31 -19.07
C ARG A 339 17.94 -5.58 -17.58
N THR A 340 17.12 -6.47 -17.02
CA THR A 340 17.20 -6.87 -15.61
C THR A 340 17.97 -8.18 -15.41
N ASP A 341 18.18 -8.96 -16.48
CA ASP A 341 18.89 -10.26 -16.44
C ASP A 341 20.42 -10.17 -16.51
N GLU A 342 20.99 -8.97 -16.72
CA GLU A 342 22.44 -8.79 -16.71
C GLU A 342 22.89 -8.59 -15.25
N ASP A 343 23.30 -9.69 -14.61
CA ASP A 343 24.08 -9.68 -13.37
C ASP A 343 25.16 -8.60 -13.48
N GLU A 344 25.25 -7.73 -12.46
CA GLU A 344 26.36 -6.83 -12.20
C GLU A 344 27.68 -7.62 -12.09
N THR A 345 28.25 -8.01 -13.22
CA THR A 345 29.60 -8.53 -13.34
C THR A 345 30.26 -7.90 -14.56
N GLU A 346 31.43 -7.31 -14.31
CA GLU A 346 32.31 -6.55 -15.21
C GLU A 346 32.01 -5.03 -15.24
N SER A 347 32.77 -4.15 -14.56
CA SER A 347 34.24 -4.07 -14.61
C SER A 347 34.80 -3.27 -13.42
N GLU A 348 35.49 -3.95 -12.50
CA GLU A 348 36.69 -3.34 -11.89
C GLU A 348 37.77 -3.32 -12.97
N SER A 349 38.22 -2.13 -13.36
CA SER A 349 39.49 -1.89 -14.05
C SER A 349 39.96 -0.47 -13.78
#